data_AF-A0A800ADI8-F1
#
_entry.id   AF-A0A800ADI8-F1
#
_cell.length_a   1.000
_cell.length_b   1.000
_cell.length_c   1.000
_cell.angle_alpha   90.00
_cell.angle_beta   90.00
_cell.angle_gamma   90.00
#
_symmetry.space_group_name_H-M   'P 1'
#
loop_
_entity.id
_entity.type
_entity.pdbx_description
1 polymer ?
#
loop_
_entity_poly.entity_id
_entity_poly.type
_entity_poly.pdbx_seq_one_letter_code
_entity_poly.pdbx_strand_id
1 'polypeptide(L)'
;MKHLKNNSNIADSHQPCVLIHARIEASAEWSGRLRVYVLLAPHLQVGGWGNSAQQIQLMGKDILLAWKDSTHLAMDVDVGFVKTSCGYVGASDGWQDLRDNFQMDWQFSRIEDGNIALIGQIDLTKHKQFTLGLSFGDTRHAAVSALAQSLSAPFAEHRTRYIEQWRRVCSGVANLDKFSGDGGRLYRISHGLLLAHEDKTFAGAFIASASIPWGEARGDEDLGGYNWSGIAIWSTAPRGFWLVTIQLLHSGRSSISLAHSARTAVSPKTSGSMAHLTGVASSSMRSLFL
;
A
#
# COMPACT_ATOMS: atom_id res chain seq x y z
N MET A 1 -22.85 -9.01 18.89
CA MET A 1 -21.42 -9.02 18.49
C MET A 1 -21.34 -8.63 17.03
N LYS A 2 -20.81 -7.44 16.70
CA LYS A 2 -20.70 -6.92 15.32
C LYS A 2 -19.43 -7.53 14.71
N HIS A 3 -19.55 -8.49 13.80
CA HIS A 3 -18.39 -9.13 13.19
C HIS A 3 -18.24 -8.71 11.74
N LEU A 4 -17.16 -7.98 11.46
CA LEU A 4 -16.59 -7.94 10.12
C LEU A 4 -16.00 -9.33 9.85
N LYS A 5 -16.72 -10.14 9.06
CA LYS A 5 -16.31 -11.50 8.71
C LYS A 5 -15.84 -11.50 7.27
N ASN A 6 -14.54 -11.75 7.09
CA ASN A 6 -13.85 -11.90 5.81
C ASN A 6 -13.52 -10.58 5.13
N ASN A 7 -12.31 -10.08 5.42
CA ASN A 7 -11.63 -9.10 4.59
C ASN A 7 -10.63 -9.83 3.71
N SER A 8 -10.61 -9.52 2.43
CA SER A 8 -9.59 -9.98 1.49
C SER A 8 -8.93 -8.76 0.86
N ASN A 9 -7.61 -8.68 0.99
CA ASN A 9 -6.81 -7.56 0.49
C ASN A 9 -5.89 -8.10 -0.61
N ILE A 10 -5.94 -7.48 -1.79
CA ILE A 10 -5.05 -7.80 -2.92
C ILE A 10 -4.60 -6.51 -3.59
N ALA A 11 -3.51 -6.56 -4.33
CA ALA A 11 -3.15 -5.50 -5.28
C ALA A 11 -3.65 -5.91 -6.67
N ASP A 12 -4.16 -4.95 -7.45
CA ASP A 12 -4.41 -5.15 -8.87
C ASP A 12 -3.07 -5.49 -9.57
N SER A 13 -3.12 -6.51 -10.40
CA SER A 13 -1.99 -7.02 -11.17
C SER A 13 -1.48 -6.06 -12.25
N HIS A 14 -2.31 -5.13 -12.72
CA HIS A 14 -2.01 -4.25 -13.86
C HIS A 14 -2.04 -2.77 -13.49
N GLN A 15 -2.75 -2.40 -12.43
CA GLN A 15 -2.89 -1.01 -12.00
C GLN A 15 -2.24 -0.81 -10.62
N PRO A 16 -1.73 0.39 -10.32
CA PRO A 16 -1.24 0.76 -8.98
C PRO A 16 -2.42 0.96 -8.02
N CYS A 17 -3.20 -0.10 -7.77
CA CYS A 17 -4.42 -0.08 -6.97
C CYS A 17 -4.45 -1.24 -5.98
N VAL A 18 -4.80 -0.95 -4.74
CA VAL A 18 -5.09 -1.93 -3.69
C VAL A 18 -6.61 -2.10 -3.59
N LEU A 19 -7.06 -3.34 -3.60
CA LEU A 19 -8.46 -3.70 -3.48
C LEU A 19 -8.70 -4.42 -2.16
N ILE A 20 -9.67 -3.91 -1.39
CA ILE A 20 -10.11 -4.47 -0.12
C ILE A 20 -11.57 -4.89 -0.28
N HIS A 21 -11.81 -6.19 -0.31
CA HIS A 21 -13.16 -6.74 -0.34
C HIS A 21 -13.61 -7.15 1.05
N ALA A 22 -14.79 -6.71 1.45
CA ALA A 22 -15.33 -6.96 2.78
C ALA A 22 -16.81 -7.33 2.73
N ARG A 23 -17.23 -8.17 3.67
CA ARG A 23 -18.64 -8.52 3.93
C ARG A 23 -19.03 -8.11 5.34
N ILE A 24 -20.15 -7.40 5.44
CA ILE A 24 -20.74 -7.01 6.72
C ILE A 24 -21.80 -8.04 7.12
N GLU A 25 -21.57 -8.70 8.24
CA GLU A 25 -22.54 -9.60 8.87
C GLU A 25 -23.03 -9.00 10.19
N ALA A 26 -24.33 -8.72 10.25
CA ALA A 26 -25.01 -8.19 11.42
C ALA A 26 -25.93 -9.27 12.00
N SER A 27 -26.00 -9.37 13.33
CA SER A 27 -27.09 -10.12 13.96
C SER A 27 -28.44 -9.45 13.65
N ALA A 28 -29.52 -10.22 13.72
CA ALA A 28 -30.86 -9.76 13.31
C ALA A 28 -31.27 -8.41 13.95
N GLU A 29 -30.93 -8.21 15.22
CA GLU A 29 -31.17 -6.98 15.99
C GLU A 29 -30.53 -5.72 15.39
N TRP A 30 -29.36 -5.87 14.74
CA TRP A 30 -28.58 -4.76 14.19
C TRP A 30 -28.71 -4.64 12.66
N SER A 31 -29.40 -5.58 12.03
CA SER A 31 -29.64 -5.56 10.58
C SER A 31 -30.43 -4.30 10.19
N GLY A 32 -29.88 -3.51 9.27
CA GLY A 32 -30.49 -2.24 8.83
C GLY A 32 -30.21 -1.02 9.72
N ARG A 33 -29.61 -1.20 10.90
CA ARG A 33 -29.21 -0.10 11.80
C ARG A 33 -27.73 0.26 11.72
N LEU A 34 -26.90 -0.64 11.20
CA LEU A 34 -25.48 -0.42 11.09
C LEU A 34 -25.15 0.56 9.96
N ARG A 35 -24.34 1.55 10.29
CA ARG A 35 -23.63 2.40 9.34
C ARG A 35 -22.17 1.99 9.35
N VAL A 36 -21.56 1.97 8.18
CA VAL A 36 -20.15 1.61 8.00
C VAL A 36 -19.45 2.78 7.35
N TYR A 37 -18.30 3.12 7.91
CA TYR A 37 -17.47 4.23 7.49
C TYR A 37 -16.08 3.69 7.18
N VAL A 38 -15.47 4.21 6.11
CA VAL A 38 -14.04 4.06 5.84
C VAL A 38 -13.34 5.36 6.22
N LEU A 39 -12.27 5.25 7.02
CA LEU A 39 -11.42 6.37 7.39
C LEU A 39 -10.06 6.17 6.71
N LEU A 40 -9.61 7.20 6.00
CA LEU A 40 -8.34 7.23 5.30
C LEU A 40 -7.50 8.40 5.84
N ALA A 41 -6.39 8.07 6.50
CA ALA A 41 -5.38 9.05 6.93
C ALA A 41 -4.15 8.94 6.02
N PRO A 42 -4.07 9.74 4.94
CA PRO A 42 -2.98 9.64 3.98
C PRO A 42 -1.71 10.32 4.50
N HIS A 43 -0.61 9.56 4.58
CA HIS A 43 0.73 10.08 4.86
C HIS A 43 1.57 9.98 3.58
N LEU A 44 1.23 10.81 2.58
CA LEU A 44 1.88 10.75 1.27
C LEU A 44 3.31 11.31 1.35
N GLN A 45 4.19 10.82 0.47
CA GLN A 45 5.60 11.22 0.44
C GLN A 45 6.30 11.06 1.81
N VAL A 46 5.93 10.02 2.57
CA VAL A 46 6.53 9.69 3.87
C VAL A 46 6.37 10.83 4.90
N GLY A 47 5.24 11.53 4.89
CA GLY A 47 4.93 12.52 5.92
C GLY A 47 3.44 12.75 6.11
N GLY A 48 3.01 12.90 7.37
CA GLY A 48 1.62 13.17 7.75
C GLY A 48 1.17 14.61 7.48
N TRP A 49 2.08 15.59 7.57
CA TRP A 49 1.80 16.99 7.23
C TRP A 49 1.98 17.31 5.74
N GLY A 50 1.32 18.38 5.30
CA GLY A 50 1.40 18.89 3.93
C GLY A 50 0.58 18.09 2.93
N ASN A 51 -0.40 17.34 3.41
CA ASN A 51 -1.33 16.60 2.56
C ASN A 51 -2.57 17.46 2.30
N SER A 52 -3.05 17.42 1.07
CA SER A 52 -4.29 18.05 0.63
C SER A 52 -5.30 16.99 0.22
N ALA A 53 -6.59 17.30 0.31
CA ALA A 53 -7.64 16.40 -0.13
C ALA A 53 -8.86 17.13 -0.69
N GLN A 54 -9.56 16.42 -1.57
CA GLN A 54 -10.76 16.89 -2.20
C GLN A 54 -11.70 15.72 -2.50
N GLN A 55 -12.99 15.91 -2.22
CA GLN A 55 -14.06 15.11 -2.78
C GLN A 55 -14.33 15.59 -4.22
N ILE A 56 -14.31 14.65 -5.16
CA ILE A 56 -14.65 14.89 -6.56
C ILE A 56 -15.81 13.98 -6.97
N GLN A 57 -16.51 14.33 -8.05
CA GLN A 57 -17.53 13.46 -8.62
C GLN A 57 -17.11 12.92 -9.99
N LEU A 58 -17.30 11.62 -10.18
CA LEU A 58 -17.10 10.93 -11.45
C LEU A 58 -18.31 10.02 -11.71
N MET A 59 -18.96 10.17 -12.86
CA MET A 59 -20.14 9.36 -13.23
C MET A 59 -21.24 9.34 -12.16
N GLY A 60 -21.43 10.45 -11.44
CA GLY A 60 -22.43 10.57 -10.37
C GLY A 60 -22.06 9.86 -9.05
N LYS A 61 -20.82 9.38 -8.91
CA LYS A 61 -20.27 8.83 -7.67
C LYS A 61 -19.24 9.77 -7.06
N ASP A 62 -19.21 9.83 -5.74
CA ASP A 62 -18.19 10.55 -4.98
C ASP A 62 -16.91 9.73 -4.92
N ILE A 63 -15.77 10.38 -5.20
CA ILE A 63 -14.44 9.83 -5.05
C ILE A 63 -13.66 10.75 -4.10
N LEU A 64 -12.96 10.15 -3.16
CA LEU A 64 -12.11 10.85 -2.20
C LEU A 64 -10.67 10.87 -2.73
N LEU A 65 -10.17 12.06 -3.07
CA LEU A 65 -8.82 12.27 -3.59
C LEU A 65 -7.95 12.93 -2.52
N ALA A 66 -6.73 12.43 -2.33
CA ALA A 66 -5.69 13.08 -1.55
C ALA A 66 -4.43 13.24 -2.39
N TRP A 67 -3.65 14.29 -2.15
CA TRP A 67 -2.37 14.49 -2.85
C TRP A 67 -1.36 15.24 -2.00
N LYS A 68 -0.09 15.04 -2.35
CA LYS A 68 1.06 15.80 -1.88
C LYS A 68 2.12 15.79 -2.98
N ASP A 69 2.56 16.98 -3.38
CA ASP A 69 3.46 17.17 -4.52
C ASP A 69 2.96 16.43 -5.77
N SER A 70 3.76 15.51 -6.31
CA SER A 70 3.40 14.69 -7.47
C SER A 70 2.59 13.44 -7.10
N THR A 71 2.49 13.03 -5.84
CA THR A 71 1.80 11.80 -5.47
C THR A 71 0.33 12.05 -5.19
N HIS A 72 -0.52 11.31 -5.89
CA HIS A 72 -1.96 11.35 -5.76
C HIS A 72 -2.47 9.97 -5.33
N LEU A 73 -3.45 9.98 -4.44
CA LEU A 73 -4.17 8.82 -3.92
C LEU A 73 -5.67 9.04 -4.15
N ALA A 74 -6.35 8.10 -4.78
CA ALA A 74 -7.80 8.14 -4.93
C ALA A 74 -8.46 6.92 -4.29
N MET A 75 -9.56 7.16 -3.57
CA MET A 75 -10.35 6.17 -2.86
C MET A 75 -11.81 6.21 -3.33
N ASP A 76 -12.34 5.03 -3.67
CA ASP A 76 -13.74 4.83 -4.03
C ASP A 76 -14.17 3.42 -3.62
N VAL A 77 -15.47 3.19 -3.56
CA VAL A 77 -16.08 1.91 -3.25
C VAL A 77 -17.10 1.55 -4.34
N ASP A 78 -17.12 0.30 -4.77
CA ASP A 78 -18.00 -0.18 -5.85
C ASP A 78 -19.49 0.18 -5.65
N VAL A 79 -19.98 0.06 -4.42
CA VAL A 79 -21.36 0.41 -4.01
C VAL A 79 -21.61 1.92 -3.84
N GLY A 80 -20.55 2.75 -3.85
CA GLY A 80 -20.59 4.19 -3.62
C GLY A 80 -20.68 4.62 -2.15
N PHE A 81 -20.49 5.93 -1.95
CA PHE A 81 -20.64 6.59 -0.66
C PHE A 81 -22.00 7.28 -0.52
N VAL A 82 -22.53 7.29 0.71
CA VAL A 82 -23.74 8.05 1.09
C VAL A 82 -23.36 9.48 1.48
N LYS A 83 -22.25 9.62 2.21
CA LYS A 83 -21.69 10.89 2.68
C LYS A 83 -20.17 10.78 2.66
N THR A 84 -19.51 11.90 2.41
CA THR A 84 -18.05 12.01 2.42
C THR A 84 -17.63 13.31 3.09
N SER A 85 -16.44 13.33 3.70
CA SER A 85 -15.87 14.54 4.32
C SER A 85 -14.34 14.46 4.35
N CYS A 86 -13.70 15.62 4.24
CA CYS A 86 -12.26 15.80 4.38
C CYS A 86 -11.96 16.74 5.56
N GLY A 87 -11.22 16.28 6.56
CA GLY A 87 -10.98 17.03 7.80
C GLY A 87 -9.53 17.01 8.27
N TYR A 88 -9.18 17.89 9.21
CA TYR A 88 -7.87 17.92 9.86
C TYR A 88 -7.87 16.97 11.06
N VAL A 89 -6.83 16.14 11.18
CA VAL A 89 -6.66 15.16 12.26
C VAL A 89 -6.64 15.87 13.62
N GLY A 90 -7.44 15.36 14.56
CA GLY A 90 -7.55 15.86 15.93
C GLY A 90 -8.53 17.02 16.10
N ALA A 91 -9.00 17.65 15.01
CA ALA A 91 -9.87 18.83 15.06
C ALA A 91 -11.17 18.62 14.28
N SER A 92 -11.09 18.50 12.95
CA SER A 92 -12.25 18.42 12.05
C SER A 92 -12.39 17.09 11.31
N ASP A 93 -11.66 16.06 11.74
CA ASP A 93 -11.71 14.73 11.13
C ASP A 93 -13.00 13.96 11.45
N GLY A 94 -13.30 12.96 10.61
CA GLY A 94 -14.49 12.15 10.74
C GLY A 94 -14.53 11.24 11.97
N TRP A 95 -13.40 10.95 12.62
CA TRP A 95 -13.40 10.22 13.88
C TRP A 95 -13.88 11.11 15.02
N GLN A 96 -13.45 12.37 15.08
CA GLN A 96 -13.94 13.34 16.07
C GLN A 96 -15.45 13.59 15.90
N ASP A 97 -15.94 13.69 14.67
CA ASP A 97 -17.37 13.79 14.34
C ASP A 97 -18.15 12.57 14.86
N LEU A 98 -17.76 11.36 14.45
CA LEU A 98 -18.44 10.13 14.88
C LEU A 98 -18.33 9.85 16.38
N ARG A 99 -17.28 10.31 17.05
CA ARG A 99 -17.08 10.11 18.48
C ARG A 99 -18.08 10.91 19.32
N ASP A 100 -18.54 12.06 18.84
CA ASP A 100 -19.45 12.93 19.58
C ASP A 100 -20.83 12.28 19.74
N ASN A 101 -21.45 11.89 18.62
CA ASN A 101 -22.85 11.43 18.61
C ASN A 101 -23.10 10.18 17.74
N PHE A 102 -22.06 9.53 17.19
CA PHE A 102 -22.14 8.41 16.23
C PHE A 102 -22.86 8.74 14.92
N GLN A 103 -22.95 10.02 14.57
CA GLN A 103 -23.47 10.51 13.31
C GLN A 103 -22.37 11.26 12.58
N MET A 104 -22.47 11.25 11.24
CA MET A 104 -21.57 12.00 10.39
C MET A 104 -22.30 13.28 9.98
N ASP A 105 -21.98 14.36 10.69
CA ASP A 105 -22.61 15.67 10.51
C ASP A 105 -21.81 16.53 9.53
N TRP A 106 -20.49 16.36 9.49
CA TRP A 106 -19.62 17.13 8.62
C TRP A 106 -19.49 16.52 7.22
N GLN A 107 -19.46 17.38 6.20
CA GLN A 107 -19.36 17.01 4.78
C GLN A 107 -18.46 18.02 4.04
N PHE A 108 -17.25 18.24 4.56
CA PHE A 108 -16.30 19.16 3.94
C PHE A 108 -15.76 18.55 2.64
N SER A 109 -15.82 19.32 1.56
CA SER A 109 -15.43 18.82 0.23
C SER A 109 -13.95 19.01 -0.10
N ARG A 110 -13.23 19.90 0.59
CA ARG A 110 -11.83 20.20 0.29
C ARG A 110 -11.07 20.71 1.50
N ILE A 111 -9.82 20.31 1.58
CA ILE A 111 -8.86 20.70 2.60
C ILE A 111 -7.46 20.75 1.97
N GLU A 112 -6.60 21.62 2.46
CA GLU A 112 -5.28 21.85 1.86
C GLU A 112 -4.21 21.86 2.95
N ASP A 113 -3.01 21.39 2.59
CA ASP A 113 -1.76 21.60 3.32
C ASP A 113 -1.86 21.34 4.83
N GLY A 114 -2.19 20.11 5.22
CA GLY A 114 -2.31 19.75 6.63
C GLY A 114 -2.06 18.28 6.92
N ASN A 115 -2.21 17.93 8.20
CA ASN A 115 -2.44 16.56 8.61
C ASN A 115 -3.94 16.27 8.50
N ILE A 116 -4.31 15.44 7.54
CA ILE A 116 -5.70 15.28 7.10
C ILE A 116 -6.20 13.85 7.26
N ALA A 117 -7.52 13.71 7.39
CA ALA A 117 -8.21 12.44 7.29
C ALA A 117 -9.48 12.60 6.47
N LEU A 118 -9.69 11.66 5.55
CA LEU A 118 -10.88 11.56 4.71
C LEU A 118 -11.77 10.47 5.26
N ILE A 119 -13.08 10.69 5.24
CA ILE A 119 -14.06 9.69 5.68
C ILE A 119 -15.15 9.55 4.63
N GLY A 120 -15.59 8.31 4.40
CA GLY A 120 -16.71 7.98 3.53
C GLY A 120 -17.67 6.99 4.20
N GLN A 121 -18.96 7.32 4.24
CA GLN A 121 -20.00 6.40 4.66
C GLN A 121 -20.36 5.47 3.51
N ILE A 122 -20.15 4.16 3.65
CA ILE A 122 -20.41 3.18 2.58
C ILE A 122 -21.92 2.90 2.46
N ASP A 123 -22.44 2.89 1.24
CA ASP A 123 -23.84 2.52 0.99
C ASP A 123 -24.04 0.99 1.03
N LEU A 124 -24.51 0.49 2.17
CA LEU A 124 -24.85 -0.92 2.37
C LEU A 124 -26.34 -1.23 2.24
N THR A 125 -27.14 -0.31 1.68
CA THR A 125 -28.59 -0.50 1.56
C THR A 125 -28.94 -1.63 0.59
N LYS A 126 -28.19 -1.75 -0.51
CA LYS A 126 -28.42 -2.74 -1.58
C LYS A 126 -27.63 -4.03 -1.37
N HIS A 127 -26.38 -3.91 -0.96
CA HIS A 127 -25.45 -5.04 -0.85
C HIS A 127 -24.72 -5.01 0.49
N LYS A 128 -24.58 -6.19 1.12
CA LYS A 128 -23.80 -6.37 2.37
C LYS A 128 -22.32 -6.63 2.10
N GLN A 129 -21.91 -6.56 0.85
CA GLN A 129 -20.55 -6.76 0.37
C GLN A 129 -20.16 -5.56 -0.45
N PHE A 130 -18.88 -5.18 -0.34
CA PHE A 130 -18.33 -4.08 -1.10
C PHE A 130 -16.84 -4.31 -1.36
N THR A 131 -16.33 -3.60 -2.35
CA THR A 131 -14.92 -3.57 -2.72
C THR A 131 -14.45 -2.12 -2.67
N LEU A 132 -13.57 -1.82 -1.73
CA LEU A 132 -12.88 -0.54 -1.61
C LEU A 132 -11.61 -0.58 -2.48
N GLY A 133 -11.43 0.44 -3.31
CA GLY A 133 -10.22 0.65 -4.09
C GLY A 133 -9.41 1.81 -3.53
N LEU A 134 -8.08 1.63 -3.47
CA LEU A 134 -7.10 2.65 -3.14
C LEU A 134 -6.04 2.68 -4.24
N SER A 135 -6.08 3.71 -5.07
CA SER A 135 -5.23 3.82 -6.26
C SER A 135 -4.21 4.94 -6.12
N PHE A 136 -3.05 4.78 -6.73
CA PHE A 136 -1.96 5.76 -6.70
C PHE A 136 -1.63 6.24 -8.11
N GLY A 137 -1.14 7.46 -8.23
CA GLY A 137 -0.64 7.98 -9.50
C GLY A 137 0.17 9.26 -9.34
N ASP A 138 0.95 9.58 -10.37
CA ASP A 138 1.78 10.79 -10.41
C ASP A 138 0.97 12.04 -10.81
N THR A 139 -0.29 11.86 -11.15
CA THR A 139 -1.26 12.92 -11.41
C THR A 139 -2.63 12.51 -10.89
N ARG A 140 -3.47 13.51 -10.59
CA ARG A 140 -4.89 13.31 -10.27
C ARG A 140 -5.60 12.41 -11.29
N HIS A 141 -5.40 12.66 -12.58
CA HIS A 141 -6.03 11.85 -13.62
C HIS A 141 -5.54 10.40 -13.61
N ALA A 142 -4.24 10.16 -13.45
CA ALA A 142 -3.68 8.81 -13.40
C ALA A 142 -4.26 7.99 -12.23
N ALA A 143 -4.31 8.57 -11.02
CA ALA A 143 -4.88 7.89 -9.85
C ALA A 143 -6.36 7.55 -10.08
N VAL A 144 -7.19 8.53 -10.45
CA VAL A 144 -8.63 8.33 -10.66
C VAL A 144 -8.91 7.34 -11.80
N SER A 145 -8.16 7.39 -12.90
CA SER A 145 -8.32 6.44 -14.00
C SER A 145 -7.90 5.02 -13.62
N ALA A 146 -6.81 4.85 -12.87
CA ALA A 146 -6.40 3.54 -12.35
C ALA A 146 -7.48 2.96 -11.41
N LEU A 147 -8.04 3.79 -10.53
CA LEU A 147 -9.14 3.40 -9.65
C LEU A 147 -10.36 2.88 -10.42
N ALA A 148 -10.82 3.69 -11.39
CA ALA A 148 -11.99 3.37 -12.19
C ALA A 148 -11.77 2.08 -13.00
N GLN A 149 -10.57 1.86 -13.53
CA GLN A 149 -10.20 0.62 -14.23
C GLN A 149 -10.23 -0.58 -13.28
N SER A 150 -9.63 -0.48 -12.10
CA SER A 150 -9.63 -1.59 -11.14
C SER A 150 -11.04 -1.93 -10.63
N LEU A 151 -11.88 -0.93 -10.35
CA LEU A 151 -13.25 -1.14 -9.89
C LEU A 151 -14.24 -1.54 -11.02
N SER A 152 -13.83 -1.44 -12.29
CA SER A 152 -14.67 -1.87 -13.41
C SER A 152 -14.85 -3.40 -13.50
N ALA A 153 -13.90 -4.16 -12.94
CA ALA A 153 -13.93 -5.62 -12.90
C ALA A 153 -14.27 -6.13 -11.48
N PRO A 154 -15.01 -7.25 -11.35
CA PRO A 154 -15.34 -7.83 -10.06
C PRO A 154 -14.09 -8.28 -9.28
N PHE A 155 -14.10 -8.12 -7.96
CA PHE A 155 -13.01 -8.52 -7.08
C PHE A 155 -12.57 -10.00 -7.26
N ALA A 156 -13.50 -10.91 -7.54
CA ALA A 156 -13.20 -12.33 -7.74
C ALA A 156 -12.26 -12.59 -8.93
N GLU A 157 -12.36 -11.76 -9.98
CA GLU A 157 -11.50 -11.85 -11.15
C GLU A 157 -10.07 -11.39 -10.80
N HIS A 158 -9.95 -10.24 -10.14
CA HIS A 158 -8.67 -9.76 -9.61
C HIS A 158 -8.01 -10.76 -8.68
N ARG A 159 -8.80 -11.38 -7.78
CA ARG A 159 -8.31 -12.40 -6.86
C ARG A 159 -7.74 -13.62 -7.59
N THR A 160 -8.44 -14.08 -8.63
CA THR A 160 -7.98 -15.21 -9.45
C THR A 160 -6.65 -14.88 -10.12
N ARG A 161 -6.56 -13.73 -10.80
CA ARG A 161 -5.33 -13.27 -11.46
C ARG A 161 -4.17 -13.09 -10.49
N TYR A 162 -4.42 -12.47 -9.33
CA TYR A 162 -3.43 -12.27 -8.27
C TYR A 162 -2.86 -13.62 -7.78
N ILE A 163 -3.72 -14.59 -7.51
CA ILE A 163 -3.30 -15.94 -7.07
C ILE A 163 -2.52 -16.65 -8.17
N GLU A 164 -2.96 -16.56 -9.42
CA GLU A 164 -2.26 -17.18 -10.56
C GLU A 164 -0.86 -16.60 -10.77
N GLN A 165 -0.69 -15.28 -10.63
CA GLN A 165 0.61 -14.62 -10.70
C GLN A 165 1.55 -15.14 -9.61
N TRP A 166 1.10 -15.19 -8.36
CA TRP A 166 1.91 -15.76 -7.28
C TRP A 166 2.20 -17.25 -7.47
N ARG A 167 1.26 -18.04 -7.97
CA ARG A 167 1.50 -19.45 -8.31
C ARG A 167 2.57 -19.60 -9.39
N ARG A 168 2.52 -18.78 -10.44
CA ARG A 168 3.53 -18.78 -11.52
C ARG A 168 4.91 -18.40 -11.00
N VAL A 169 4.99 -17.43 -10.09
CA VAL A 169 6.26 -17.00 -9.49
C VAL A 169 6.75 -17.99 -8.42
N CYS A 170 5.88 -18.79 -7.81
CA CYS A 170 6.31 -19.77 -6.81
C CYS A 170 6.45 -21.21 -7.35
N SER A 171 6.13 -21.48 -8.62
CA SER A 171 6.11 -22.84 -9.18
C SER A 171 7.49 -23.47 -9.36
N GLY A 172 8.55 -22.68 -9.55
CA GLY A 172 9.92 -23.15 -9.79
C GLY A 172 10.77 -23.33 -8.52
N VAL A 173 10.19 -23.14 -7.34
CA VAL A 173 10.92 -23.18 -6.08
C VAL A 173 11.05 -24.63 -5.59
N ALA A 174 12.24 -25.02 -5.12
CA ALA A 174 12.51 -26.36 -4.63
C ALA A 174 11.51 -26.78 -3.54
N ASN A 175 10.90 -27.96 -3.68
CA ASN A 175 9.96 -28.46 -2.68
C ASN A 175 10.73 -29.03 -1.47
N LEU A 176 10.58 -28.39 -0.31
CA LEU A 176 11.19 -28.79 0.96
C LEU A 176 10.17 -29.42 1.95
N ASP A 177 9.01 -29.85 1.46
CA ASP A 177 7.92 -30.38 2.28
C ASP A 177 8.37 -31.61 3.08
N LYS A 178 9.24 -32.44 2.50
CA LYS A 178 9.79 -33.66 3.14
C LYS A 178 10.75 -33.36 4.30
N PHE A 179 11.32 -32.15 4.33
CA PHE A 179 12.36 -31.76 5.30
C PHE A 179 11.84 -30.79 6.36
N SER A 180 10.55 -30.47 6.33
CA SER A 180 9.93 -29.46 7.19
C SER A 180 8.75 -30.04 7.96
N GLY A 181 8.65 -29.70 9.24
CA GLY A 181 7.55 -30.15 10.11
C GLY A 181 6.21 -29.47 9.81
N ASP A 182 6.19 -28.43 8.98
CA ASP A 182 5.01 -27.65 8.60
C ASP A 182 4.60 -27.85 7.12
N GLY A 183 5.17 -28.88 6.46
CA GLY A 183 4.92 -29.18 5.06
C GLY A 183 5.38 -28.05 4.12
N GLY A 184 6.47 -27.37 4.45
CA GLY A 184 7.14 -26.36 3.63
C GLY A 184 6.46 -24.99 3.64
N ARG A 185 5.49 -24.77 4.53
CA ARG A 185 4.67 -23.56 4.54
C ARG A 185 5.49 -22.32 4.85
N LEU A 186 6.32 -22.34 5.89
CA LEU A 186 7.20 -21.24 6.26
C LEU A 186 8.17 -20.89 5.13
N TYR A 187 8.73 -21.90 4.47
CA TYR A 187 9.64 -21.71 3.34
C TYR A 187 8.96 -20.99 2.17
N ARG A 188 7.77 -21.47 1.75
CA ARG A 188 6.99 -20.83 0.66
C ARG A 188 6.60 -19.39 0.99
N ILE A 189 6.16 -19.13 2.23
CA ILE A 189 5.80 -17.78 2.68
C ILE A 189 7.02 -16.87 2.71
N SER A 190 8.14 -17.34 3.26
CA SER A 190 9.39 -16.57 3.34
C SER A 190 9.91 -16.20 1.95
N HIS A 191 9.85 -17.14 1.00
CA HIS A 191 10.21 -16.88 -0.38
C HIS A 191 9.29 -15.83 -1.04
N GLY A 192 7.97 -15.95 -0.86
CA GLY A 192 7.02 -14.96 -1.35
C GLY A 192 7.25 -13.57 -0.74
N LEU A 193 7.57 -13.52 0.56
CA LEU A 193 7.89 -12.29 1.25
C LEU A 193 9.13 -11.62 0.66
N LEU A 194 10.21 -12.36 0.44
CA LEU A 194 11.43 -11.82 -0.17
C LEU A 194 11.15 -11.21 -1.55
N LEU A 195 10.38 -11.90 -2.40
CA LEU A 195 10.02 -11.38 -3.72
C LEU A 195 9.17 -10.09 -3.63
N ALA A 196 8.31 -9.96 -2.61
CA ALA A 196 7.54 -8.75 -2.39
C ALA A 196 8.39 -7.54 -1.94
N HIS A 197 9.63 -7.76 -1.47
CA HIS A 197 10.56 -6.70 -1.08
C HIS A 197 11.35 -6.13 -2.26
N GLU A 198 11.21 -6.69 -3.46
CA GLU A 198 11.83 -6.15 -4.66
C GLU A 198 11.09 -4.89 -5.14
N ASP A 199 11.85 -3.84 -5.43
CA ASP A 199 11.33 -2.63 -6.06
C ASP A 199 10.90 -2.90 -7.52
N LYS A 200 9.74 -2.38 -7.91
CA LYS A 200 9.17 -2.62 -9.24
C LYS A 200 9.70 -1.68 -10.32
N THR A 201 10.27 -0.54 -9.95
CA THR A 201 10.82 0.44 -10.90
C THR A 201 12.28 0.11 -11.23
N PHE A 202 13.03 -0.34 -10.24
CA PHE A 202 14.42 -0.68 -10.34
C PHE A 202 14.64 -2.12 -9.92
N ALA A 203 14.61 -3.03 -10.89
CA ALA A 203 14.86 -4.45 -10.69
C ALA A 203 16.16 -4.70 -9.90
N GLY A 204 16.10 -5.64 -8.96
CA GLY A 204 17.20 -5.94 -8.06
C GLY A 204 17.40 -4.93 -6.92
N ALA A 205 16.53 -3.95 -6.65
CA ALA A 205 16.54 -3.30 -5.32
C ALA A 205 15.69 -4.11 -4.36
N PHE A 206 16.27 -4.51 -3.24
CA PHE A 206 15.52 -5.12 -2.15
C PHE A 206 15.53 -4.22 -0.91
N ILE A 207 14.34 -3.91 -0.43
CA ILE A 207 14.19 -3.24 0.86
C ILE A 207 14.43 -4.21 2.01
N ALA A 208 14.85 -3.69 3.15
CA ALA A 208 15.07 -4.41 4.39
C ALA A 208 13.80 -5.07 4.93
N SER A 209 12.76 -4.25 4.95
CA SER A 209 11.50 -4.52 5.60
C SER A 209 10.52 -3.45 5.13
N ALA A 210 9.29 -3.86 4.87
CA ALA A 210 8.17 -2.94 4.65
C ALA A 210 7.50 -2.56 5.98
N SER A 211 8.28 -2.06 6.94
CA SER A 211 7.76 -1.65 8.26
C SER A 211 8.58 -0.52 8.88
N ILE A 212 7.92 0.29 9.72
CA ILE A 212 8.57 1.33 10.53
C ILE A 212 8.65 0.81 11.97
N PRO A 213 9.85 0.45 12.47
CA PRO A 213 9.97 -0.09 13.82
C PRO A 213 9.62 0.99 14.85
N TRP A 214 8.75 0.64 15.80
CA TRP A 214 8.18 1.56 16.80
C TRP A 214 7.44 2.77 16.20
N GLY A 215 6.77 2.59 15.05
CA GLY A 215 6.03 3.66 14.38
C GLY A 215 5.03 4.40 15.26
N GLU A 216 4.36 3.71 16.20
CA GLU A 216 3.43 4.33 17.17
C GLU A 216 4.10 5.38 18.09
N ALA A 217 5.41 5.27 18.31
CA ALA A 217 6.17 6.13 19.22
C ALA A 217 7.02 7.20 18.50
N ARG A 218 6.98 7.24 17.17
CA ARG A 218 7.72 8.22 16.36
C ARG A 218 6.76 9.18 15.69
N GLY A 219 7.00 10.48 15.82
CA GLY A 219 6.24 11.48 15.09
C GLY A 219 6.58 11.47 13.59
N ASP A 220 5.64 11.92 12.75
CA ASP A 220 5.84 12.02 11.30
C ASP A 220 6.97 13.00 10.91
N GLU A 221 7.35 13.91 11.81
CA GLU A 221 8.40 14.92 11.61
C GLU A 221 9.82 14.46 12.03
N ASP A 222 9.95 13.31 12.72
CA ASP A 222 11.24 12.76 13.17
C ASP A 222 12.04 12.11 12.02
N LEU A 223 12.08 12.76 10.87
CA LEU A 223 12.83 12.34 9.68
C LEU A 223 14.32 12.76 9.74
N GLY A 224 14.76 13.44 10.80
CA GLY A 224 16.06 14.14 10.85
C GLY A 224 17.22 13.51 11.64
N GLY A 225 17.01 12.46 12.44
CA GLY A 225 18.04 12.02 13.41
C GLY A 225 18.81 10.75 13.06
N TYR A 226 18.11 9.69 12.68
CA TYR A 226 18.66 8.33 12.51
C TYR A 226 17.81 7.48 11.54
N ASN A 227 17.24 8.09 10.49
CA ASN A 227 16.07 7.54 9.79
C ASN A 227 16.22 7.39 8.26
N TRP A 228 17.28 6.73 7.78
CA TRP A 228 17.16 5.96 6.52
C TRP A 228 16.44 4.62 6.71
N SER A 229 15.83 4.39 7.88
CA SER A 229 15.41 3.08 8.41
C SER A 229 13.90 2.80 8.36
N GLY A 230 13.08 3.61 7.67
CA GLY A 230 11.65 3.32 7.46
C GLY A 230 11.37 2.49 6.21
N ILE A 231 12.17 2.69 5.16
CA ILE A 231 12.32 1.81 3.99
C ILE A 231 13.81 1.88 3.64
N ALA A 232 14.64 1.19 4.42
CA ALA A 232 16.07 1.06 4.09
C ALA A 232 16.20 0.04 2.96
N ILE A 233 16.95 0.37 1.91
CA ILE A 233 17.44 -0.65 0.98
C ILE A 233 18.74 -1.19 1.54
N TRP A 234 18.83 -2.52 1.70
CA TRP A 234 20.13 -3.18 1.83
C TRP A 234 20.72 -3.33 0.42
N SER A 235 20.92 -2.24 -0.31
CA SER A 235 21.62 -2.35 -1.59
C SER A 235 23.12 -2.59 -1.34
N THR A 236 23.63 -2.25 -0.16
CA THR A 236 25.08 -2.04 0.03
C THR A 236 25.63 -2.33 1.42
N ALA A 237 24.84 -2.81 2.37
CA ALA A 237 25.40 -3.39 3.60
C ALA A 237 25.74 -4.88 3.34
N PRO A 238 27.03 -5.29 3.38
CA PRO A 238 27.49 -6.55 2.81
C PRO A 238 26.73 -7.78 3.33
N ARG A 239 26.29 -7.76 4.59
CA ARG A 239 25.67 -8.92 5.25
C ARG A 239 24.24 -9.22 4.78
N GLY A 240 23.39 -8.20 4.60
CA GLY A 240 22.02 -8.40 4.11
C GLY A 240 21.98 -8.75 2.62
N PHE A 241 22.87 -8.12 1.84
CA PHE A 241 23.07 -8.37 0.41
C PHE A 241 23.38 -9.85 0.09
N TRP A 242 24.36 -10.43 0.78
CA TRP A 242 24.73 -11.83 0.56
C TRP A 242 23.60 -12.77 0.96
N LEU A 243 22.88 -12.52 2.05
CA LEU A 243 21.80 -13.38 2.51
C LEU A 243 20.65 -13.46 1.50
N VAL A 244 20.18 -12.32 0.96
CA VAL A 244 19.09 -12.30 -0.04
C VAL A 244 19.56 -12.94 -1.36
N THR A 245 20.76 -12.60 -1.82
CA THR A 245 21.32 -13.15 -3.06
C THR A 245 21.51 -14.65 -2.98
N ILE A 246 22.10 -15.15 -1.88
CA ILE A 246 22.30 -16.58 -1.64
C ILE A 246 20.96 -17.28 -1.57
N GLN A 247 19.97 -16.72 -0.88
CA GLN A 247 18.65 -17.33 -0.75
C GLN A 247 17.92 -17.42 -2.10
N LEU A 248 18.02 -16.38 -2.95
CA LEU A 248 17.45 -16.38 -4.30
C LEU A 248 18.19 -17.33 -5.24
N LEU A 249 19.52 -17.44 -5.12
CA LEU A 249 20.30 -18.39 -5.91
C LEU A 249 19.93 -19.84 -5.53
N HIS A 250 19.78 -20.13 -4.24
CA HIS A 250 19.36 -21.44 -3.74
C HIS A 250 17.90 -21.77 -4.09
N SER A 251 17.03 -20.77 -4.29
CA SER A 251 15.65 -20.97 -4.74
C SER A 251 15.50 -21.08 -6.26
N GLY A 252 16.60 -21.08 -7.03
CA GLY A 252 16.60 -21.22 -8.49
C GLY A 252 16.30 -19.92 -9.25
N ARG A 253 16.40 -18.75 -8.59
CA ARG A 253 16.11 -17.43 -9.16
C ARG A 253 17.37 -16.71 -9.67
N SER A 254 18.10 -17.34 -10.58
CA SER A 254 19.39 -16.81 -11.09
C SER A 254 19.28 -15.44 -11.77
N SER A 255 18.18 -15.14 -12.47
CA SER A 255 17.99 -13.86 -13.17
C SER A 255 17.81 -12.67 -12.22
N ILE A 256 17.09 -12.84 -11.11
CA ILE A 256 16.91 -11.80 -10.09
C ILE A 256 18.21 -11.60 -9.31
N SER A 257 18.93 -12.68 -8.99
CA SER A 257 20.27 -12.61 -8.41
C SER A 257 21.25 -11.87 -9.32
N LEU A 258 21.22 -12.11 -10.63
CA LEU A 258 22.03 -11.39 -11.61
C LEU A 258 21.69 -9.90 -11.68
N ALA A 259 20.40 -9.54 -11.68
CA ALA A 259 19.97 -8.14 -11.66
C ALA A 259 20.41 -7.42 -10.37
N HIS A 260 20.29 -8.09 -9.23
CA HIS A 260 20.75 -7.58 -7.94
C HIS A 260 22.28 -7.37 -7.91
N SER A 261 23.06 -8.33 -8.41
CA SER A 261 24.52 -8.22 -8.54
C SER A 261 24.97 -7.16 -9.55
N ALA A 262 24.27 -7.00 -10.68
CA ALA A 262 24.58 -5.98 -11.67
C ALA A 262 24.38 -4.57 -11.11
N ARG A 263 23.36 -4.36 -10.28
CA ARG A 263 23.09 -3.06 -9.67
C ARG A 263 24.16 -2.65 -8.66
N THR A 264 24.66 -3.58 -7.86
CA THR A 264 25.72 -3.25 -6.89
C THR A 264 27.02 -2.87 -7.58
N ALA A 265 27.30 -3.42 -8.77
CA ALA A 265 28.41 -3.02 -9.61
C ALA A 265 28.27 -1.58 -10.17
N VAL A 266 27.03 -1.08 -10.33
CA VAL A 266 26.73 0.27 -10.88
C VAL A 266 26.56 1.32 -9.77
N SER A 267 26.39 0.92 -8.51
CA SER A 267 26.27 1.83 -7.35
C SER A 267 27.49 1.95 -6.41
N PRO A 268 28.77 1.84 -6.85
CA PRO A 268 29.89 2.17 -5.98
C PRO A 268 30.00 3.69 -5.79
N LYS A 269 30.44 4.13 -4.61
CA LYS A 269 30.95 5.50 -4.46
C LYS A 269 32.14 5.67 -5.42
N THR A 270 32.44 6.91 -5.81
CA THR A 270 33.66 7.29 -6.55
C THR A 270 34.96 6.81 -5.89
N SER A 271 34.92 6.39 -4.63
CA SER A 271 36.04 5.83 -3.84
C SER A 271 36.17 4.29 -3.88
N GLY A 272 35.34 3.55 -4.65
CA GLY A 272 35.37 2.08 -4.69
C GLY A 272 34.80 1.38 -3.44
N SER A 273 34.28 2.14 -2.47
CA SER A 273 33.63 1.64 -1.26
C SER A 273 32.10 1.65 -1.39
N MET A 274 31.42 0.65 -0.84
CA MET A 274 29.95 0.62 -0.76
C MET A 274 29.42 1.60 0.30
N ALA A 275 28.27 2.22 0.04
CA ALA A 275 27.58 3.05 1.03
C ALA A 275 26.93 2.18 2.13
N HIS A 276 26.74 2.72 3.33
CA HIS A 276 26.08 1.95 4.41
C HIS A 276 24.57 1.78 4.18
N LEU A 277 23.90 2.78 3.58
CA LEU A 277 22.48 2.78 3.19
C LEU A 277 22.29 3.68 1.96
N THR A 278 21.38 3.33 1.04
CA THR A 278 21.01 4.17 -0.12
C THR A 278 19.51 4.14 -0.39
N GLY A 279 18.95 5.24 -0.92
CA GLY A 279 17.58 5.27 -1.46
C GLY A 279 17.44 4.50 -2.78
N VAL A 280 16.19 4.27 -3.23
CA VAL A 280 15.90 3.43 -4.42
C VAL A 280 16.40 4.16 -5.67
N ALA A 281 16.13 5.46 -5.75
CA ALA A 281 16.84 6.37 -6.61
C ALA A 281 18.13 6.80 -5.90
N SER A 282 19.30 6.40 -6.40
CA SER A 282 20.55 6.97 -5.90
C SER A 282 20.60 8.45 -6.28
N SER A 283 21.05 9.30 -5.36
CA SER A 283 21.25 10.74 -5.60
C SER A 283 22.21 11.04 -6.76
N SER A 284 22.99 10.05 -7.20
CA SER A 284 23.93 10.17 -8.32
C SER A 284 23.29 10.05 -9.71
N MET A 285 22.01 9.64 -9.82
CA MET A 285 21.31 9.59 -11.11
C MET A 285 20.60 10.91 -11.49
N ARG A 286 20.41 11.85 -10.56
CA ARG A 286 19.84 13.17 -10.90
C ARG A 286 20.81 14.10 -11.62
N SER A 287 22.12 13.88 -11.52
CA SER A 287 23.13 14.70 -12.20
C SER A 287 23.47 14.23 -13.62
N LEU A 288 22.86 13.15 -14.10
CA LEU A 288 23.06 12.61 -15.46
C LEU A 288 21.93 12.97 -16.43
N PHE A 289 20.91 13.71 -15.96
CA PHE A 289 19.78 14.18 -16.75
C PHE A 289 19.50 15.68 -16.52
N LEU A 290 20.55 16.48 -16.42
CA LEU A 290 20.55 17.92 -16.68
C LEU A 290 21.45 18.21 -17.87
#